data_AF-K1UPE0-F1
#
_entry.id   AF-K1UPE0-F1
#
_cell.length_a   1.000
_cell.length_b   1.000
_cell.length_c   1.000
_cell.angle_alpha   90.00
_cell.angle_beta   90.00
_cell.angle_gamma   90.00
#
_symmetry.space_group_name_H-M   'P 1'
#
loop_
_entity.id
_entity.type
_entity.pdbx_description
1 polymer ?
#
loop_
_entity_poly.entity_id
_entity_poly.type
_entity_poly.pdbx_seq_one_letter_code
_entity_poly.pdbx_strand_id
1 'polypeptide(L)' 'TSPLEPGADGMMEYCACQYVVLGSCEENYRHTVGGVEVCKARFYPETGVKEEHFVLELSPIRLKGWQE' A
#
# COMPACT_ATOMS: atom_id res chain seq x y z
N THR A 1 1.02 2.33 -9.72
CA THR A 1 -0.15 1.80 -10.44
C THR A 1 -0.91 2.98 -11.01
N SER A 2 -1.37 2.93 -12.27
CA SER A 2 -2.29 3.95 -12.77
C SER A 2 -3.56 3.93 -11.92
N PRO A 3 -4.17 5.08 -11.61
CA PRO A 3 -5.48 5.08 -10.96
C PRO A 3 -6.45 4.23 -11.80
N LEU A 4 -7.12 3.26 -11.18
CA LEU A 4 -8.22 2.57 -11.83
C LEU A 4 -9.36 3.56 -11.99
N GLU A 5 -9.99 3.62 -13.18
CA GLU A 5 -11.20 4.43 -13.39
C GLU A 5 -12.17 4.25 -12.22
N PRO A 6 -12.82 5.32 -11.72
CA PRO A 6 -13.76 5.21 -10.62
C PRO A 6 -14.83 4.16 -10.93
N GLY A 7 -15.15 3.33 -9.93
CA GLY A 7 -16.25 2.38 -10.02
C GLY A 7 -17.60 3.09 -10.17
N ALA A 8 -18.67 2.32 -10.36
CA ALA A 8 -20.02 2.86 -10.45
C ALA A 8 -20.47 3.63 -9.18
N ASP A 9 -19.81 3.41 -8.04
CA ASP A 9 -19.99 4.13 -6.79
C ASP A 9 -19.18 5.44 -6.69
N GLY A 10 -18.43 5.80 -7.74
CA GLY A 10 -17.55 6.96 -7.78
C GLY A 10 -16.27 6.80 -6.96
N MET A 11 -15.96 5.59 -6.47
CA MET A 11 -14.77 5.31 -5.68
C MET A 11 -13.66 4.72 -6.56
N MET A 12 -12.43 5.11 -6.28
CA MET A 12 -11.23 4.46 -6.81
C MET A 12 -10.65 3.57 -5.73
N GLU A 13 -10.42 2.30 -6.07
CA GLU A 13 -9.75 1.35 -5.20
C GLU A 13 -8.33 1.12 -5.68
N TYR A 14 -7.37 1.33 -4.79
CA TYR A 14 -5.97 0.98 -5.02
C TYR A 14 -5.68 -0.33 -4.30
N CYS A 15 -5.33 -1.34 -5.09
CA CYS A 15 -4.85 -2.61 -4.58
C CYS A 15 -3.33 -2.52 -4.32
N ALA A 16 -2.91 -2.94 -3.13
CA ALA A 16 -1.52 -3.18 -2.76
C ALA A 16 -0.56 -1.99 -3.01
N CYS A 17 -0.84 -0.83 -2.40
CA CYS A 17 0.13 0.28 -2.42
C CYS A 17 1.36 -0.10 -1.59
N GLN A 18 2.54 -0.07 -2.20
CA GLN A 18 3.78 -0.46 -1.55
C GLN A 18 4.68 0.73 -1.22
N TYR A 19 5.23 0.74 -0.01
CA TYR A 19 6.13 1.78 0.49
C TYR A 19 7.41 1.16 1.04
N VAL A 20 8.55 1.70 0.65
CA VAL A 20 9.84 1.33 1.24
C VAL A 20 10.04 2.14 2.52
N VAL A 21 10.30 1.44 3.63
CA VAL A 21 10.56 2.03 4.94
C VAL A 21 11.97 1.68 5.37
N LEU A 22 12.76 2.71 5.72
CA LEU A 22 14.12 2.52 6.22
C LEU A 22 14.09 2.09 7.70
N GLY A 23 14.90 1.09 8.04
CA GLY A 23 14.99 0.47 9.36
C GLY A 23 14.52 -0.99 9.37
N SER A 24 14.41 -1.54 10.58
CA SER A 24 13.95 -2.91 10.83
C SER A 24 12.47 -2.97 11.20
N CYS A 25 11.87 -4.15 11.06
CA CYS A 25 10.46 -4.40 11.32
C CYS A 25 10.24 -5.84 11.78
N GLU A 26 9.33 -6.03 12.73
CA GLU A 26 8.88 -7.35 13.16
C GLU A 26 8.40 -8.20 11.99
N GLU A 27 8.66 -9.50 12.04
CA GLU A 27 8.40 -10.40 10.91
C GLU A 27 6.90 -10.49 10.55
N ASN A 28 6.03 -10.39 11.56
CA ASN A 28 4.57 -10.49 11.40
C ASN A 28 3.85 -9.13 11.55
N TYR A 29 4.50 -8.03 11.20
CA TYR A 29 3.89 -6.70 11.29
C TYR A 29 2.62 -6.60 10.43
N ARG A 30 1.48 -6.36 11.09
CA ARG A 30 0.16 -6.26 10.47
C ARG A 30 -0.80 -5.49 11.39
N HIS A 31 -1.40 -4.43 10.86
CA HIS A 31 -2.36 -3.59 11.57
C HIS A 31 -3.49 -3.14 10.65
N THR A 32 -4.61 -2.72 11.22
CA THR A 32 -5.70 -2.09 10.48
C THR A 32 -5.92 -0.69 11.01
N VAL A 33 -5.91 0.31 10.13
CA VAL A 33 -6.13 1.72 10.46
C VAL A 33 -7.21 2.25 9.53
N GLY A 34 -8.35 2.67 10.09
CA GLY A 34 -9.45 3.24 9.29
C GLY A 34 -10.01 2.31 8.20
N GLY A 35 -9.94 0.99 8.40
CA GLY A 35 -10.37 -0.01 7.41
C GLY A 35 -9.31 -0.35 6.34
N VAL A 36 -8.13 0.27 6.40
CA VAL A 36 -6.99 -0.08 5.55
C VAL A 36 -6.06 -1.01 6.33
N GLU A 37 -5.70 -2.14 5.74
CA GLU A 37 -4.65 -2.99 6.28
C GLU A 37 -3.28 -2.44 5.92
N VAL A 38 -2.38 -2.40 6.90
CA VAL A 38 -0.97 -2.06 6.77
C VAL A 38 -0.18 -3.27 7.23
N CYS A 39 0.58 -3.90 6.33
CA CYS A 39 1.37 -5.07 6.68
C CYS A 39 2.73 -5.08 6.01
N LYS A 40 3.68 -5.86 6.55
CA LYS A 40 4.94 -6.12 5.87
C LYS A 40 4.68 -6.92 4.60
N ALA A 41 5.08 -6.37 3.46
CA ALA A 41 4.87 -6.96 2.15
C ALA A 41 5.67 -8.26 2.00
N ARG A 42 5.08 -9.27 1.34
CA ARG A 42 5.74 -10.55 1.05
C ARG A 42 6.37 -10.60 -0.34
N PHE A 43 5.86 -9.78 -1.26
CA PHE A 43 6.28 -9.75 -2.66
C PHE A 43 6.39 -8.30 -3.11
N TYR A 44 7.57 -7.90 -3.57
CA TYR A 44 7.85 -6.57 -4.10
C TYR A 44 9.07 -6.67 -5.02
N PRO A 45 9.19 -5.80 -6.04
CA PRO A 45 10.38 -5.76 -6.88
C PRO A 45 11.60 -5.35 -6.05
N GLU A 46 12.81 -5.58 -6.58
CA GLU A 46 14.03 -5.10 -5.95
C GLU A 46 13.97 -3.59 -5.74
N THR A 47 14.25 -3.14 -4.51
CA THR A 47 14.09 -1.75 -4.10
C THR A 47 15.28 -0.87 -4.49
N GLY A 48 16.46 -1.48 -4.70
CA GLY A 48 17.73 -0.78 -4.92
C GLY A 48 18.28 -0.03 -3.69
N VAL A 49 17.61 -0.12 -2.54
CA VAL A 49 18.02 0.54 -1.29
C VAL A 49 19.11 -0.30 -0.60
N LYS A 50 20.20 0.36 -0.19
CA LYS A 50 21.36 -0.33 0.41
C LYS A 50 21.28 -0.43 1.93
N GLU A 51 20.66 0.57 2.54
CA GLU A 51 20.40 0.65 3.96
C GLU A 51 19.42 -0.45 4.39
N GLU A 52 19.43 -0.81 5.67
CA GLU A 52 18.40 -1.70 6.21
C GLU A 52 17.01 -1.11 5.95
N HIS A 53 16.12 -1.90 5.35
CA HIS A 53 14.78 -1.47 4.99
C HIS A 53 13.84 -2.67 4.86
N PHE A 54 12.54 -2.38 4.84
CA PHE A 54 11.47 -3.31 4.53
C PHE A 54 10.40 -2.63 3.68
N VAL A 55 9.48 -3.42 3.12
CA VAL A 55 8.35 -2.89 2.34
C VAL A 55 7.06 -3.08 3.11
N LEU A 56 6.27 -2.02 3.21
CA LEU A 56 4.89 -2.07 3.66
C LEU A 56 3.95 -2.19 2.46
N GLU A 57 2.89 -2.94 2.63
CA GLU A 57 1.76 -3.02 1.72
C GLU A 57 0.50 -2.50 2.42
N LEU A 58 -0.19 -1.58 1.75
CA LEU A 58 -1.43 -0.98 2.19
C LEU A 58 -2.57 -1.42 1.26
N SER A 59 -3.60 -2.06 1.81
CA SER A 59 -4.77 -2.47 1.03
C SER A 59 -6.03 -2.76 1.86
N PRO A 60 -7.23 -2.63 1.28
CA PRO A 60 -7.52 -1.78 0.12
C PRO A 60 -7.45 -0.29 0.53
N ILE A 61 -7.01 0.59 -0.36
CA ILE A 61 -7.18 2.04 -0.17
C ILE A 61 -8.31 2.49 -1.08
N ARG A 62 -9.40 3.00 -0.49
CA ARG A 62 -10.55 3.53 -1.23
C ARG A 62 -10.58 5.04 -1.11
N LEU A 63 -10.46 5.73 -2.25
CA LEU A 63 -10.51 7.19 -2.36
C LEU A 63 -11.72 7.59 -3.20
N LYS A 64 -12.28 8.77 -2.94
CA LYS A 64 -13.25 9.35 -3.88
C LYS A 64 -12.52 9.71 -5.17
N GLY A 65 -13.08 9.30 -6.31
CA GLY A 65 -12.57 9.71 -7.62
C GLY A 65 -12.60 11.23 -7.75
N TRP A 66 -11.54 11.80 -8.33
CA TRP A 66 -11.55 13.21 -8.70
C TRP A 66 -12.52 13.41 -9.87
N GLN A 67 -13.46 14.34 -9.72
CA GLN A 67 -14.29 14.85 -10.81
C GLN A 67 -13.90 16.32 -11.00
N GLU A 68 -13.50 16.70 -12.22
CA GLU A 68 -13.33 18.11 -12.62
C GLU A 68 -14.68 18.83 -12.74
#